data_AF-A0AAP0G497-F1
#
_entry.id   AF-A0AAP0G497-F1
#
_cell.length_a   1.000
_cell.length_b   1.000
_cell.length_c   1.000
_cell.angle_alpha   90.00
_cell.angle_beta   90.00
_cell.angle_gamma   90.00
#
_symmetry.space_group_name_H-M   'P 1'
#
loop_
_entity.id
_entity.type
_entity.pdbx_description
1 polymer ?
#
loop_
_entity_poly.entity_id
_entity_poly.type
_entity_poly.pdbx_seq_one_letter_code
_entity_poly.pdbx_strand_id
1 'polypeptide(L)'
;MNFVQSVSEEDEQCERKKNINFVHVLLRKKKTFVTVTDARGNKKTGASAGCLEERKGRSRLSRYAAEATAEHVGRSARKMGLKSVVMKVKGSTFFRKKKKVILSWREGFRGEGVGDQSPIMYIHDVTQLSHNGCRLPKKRRVQRVPTPNLNLTSKNSGTNLTMGKGRLD
;
A
#
# COMPACT_ATOMS: atom_id res chain seq x y z
N MET A 1 -9.74 34.87 3.31
CA MET A 1 -10.12 33.82 2.35
C MET A 1 -9.87 32.48 3.03
N ASN A 2 -10.93 31.84 3.51
CA ASN A 2 -10.85 30.71 4.45
C ASN A 2 -10.73 29.37 3.71
N PHE A 3 -9.49 28.90 3.53
CA PHE A 3 -9.15 27.59 2.96
C PHE A 3 -9.86 26.40 3.65
N VAL A 4 -10.32 26.59 4.89
CA VAL A 4 -11.06 25.57 5.66
C VAL A 4 -12.51 25.45 5.17
N GLN A 5 -13.18 26.55 4.81
CA GLN A 5 -14.56 26.52 4.32
C GLN A 5 -14.66 25.82 2.96
N SER A 6 -13.68 26.02 2.07
CA SER A 6 -13.65 25.36 0.76
C SER A 6 -13.47 23.83 0.82
N VAL A 7 -12.81 23.29 1.86
CA VAL A 7 -12.68 21.82 2.04
C VAL A 7 -13.99 21.23 2.53
N SER A 8 -14.74 21.96 3.36
CA SER A 8 -16.05 21.55 3.87
C SER A 8 -17.11 21.51 2.77
N GLU A 9 -17.09 22.48 1.85
CA GLU A 9 -18.04 22.57 0.74
C GLU A 9 -17.85 21.47 -0.33
N GLU A 10 -16.62 21.02 -0.57
CA GLU A 10 -16.29 19.89 -1.47
C GLU A 10 -16.76 18.54 -0.90
N ASP A 11 -16.65 18.35 0.42
CA ASP A 11 -17.17 17.15 1.10
C ASP A 11 -18.74 17.15 1.12
N GLU A 12 -19.40 18.31 1.19
CA GLU A 12 -20.89 18.42 1.11
C GLU A 12 -21.47 18.12 -0.29
N GLN A 13 -20.76 18.45 -1.37
CA GLN A 13 -21.20 18.15 -2.74
C GLN A 13 -21.31 16.62 -2.98
N CYS A 14 -20.53 15.84 -2.23
CA CYS A 14 -20.51 14.39 -2.23
C CYS A 14 -21.74 13.79 -1.49
N GLU A 15 -22.17 14.43 -0.40
CA GLU A 15 -23.33 13.99 0.39
C GLU A 15 -24.66 14.11 -0.34
N ARG A 16 -24.80 15.06 -1.27
CA ARG A 16 -26.02 15.17 -2.11
C ARG A 16 -26.23 13.94 -3.01
N LYS A 17 -25.17 13.17 -3.29
CA LYS A 17 -25.25 11.85 -3.93
C LYS A 17 -25.25 10.76 -2.85
N LYS A 18 -26.46 10.38 -2.41
CA LYS A 18 -26.78 9.55 -1.23
C LYS A 18 -26.04 8.20 -1.00
N ASN A 19 -25.00 7.82 -1.74
CA ASN A 19 -24.36 6.50 -1.64
C ASN A 19 -22.83 6.47 -1.79
N ILE A 20 -22.11 7.58 -1.51
CA ILE A 20 -20.65 7.59 -1.65
C ILE A 20 -19.99 7.07 -0.36
N ASN A 21 -19.11 6.07 -0.52
CA ASN A 21 -18.36 5.45 0.58
C ASN A 21 -16.88 5.82 0.49
N PHE A 22 -16.21 5.86 1.62
CA PHE A 22 -14.81 6.24 1.72
C PHE A 22 -13.94 5.03 2.07
N VAL A 23 -12.78 4.94 1.44
CA VAL A 23 -11.75 3.94 1.68
C VAL A 23 -10.53 4.67 2.20
N HIS A 24 -10.29 4.52 3.49
CA HIS A 24 -9.15 5.06 4.18
C HIS A 24 -7.99 4.06 4.14
N VAL A 25 -6.90 4.46 3.48
CA VAL A 25 -5.67 3.66 3.39
C VAL A 25 -4.59 4.33 4.22
N LEU A 26 -4.25 3.77 5.38
CA LEU A 26 -3.17 4.25 6.23
C LEU A 26 -1.91 3.41 6.06
N LEU A 27 -0.90 4.00 5.43
CA LEU A 27 0.41 3.41 5.17
C LEU A 27 1.46 4.04 6.08
N ARG A 28 1.79 3.36 7.17
CA ARG A 28 2.99 3.66 7.97
C ARG A 28 4.09 2.66 7.58
N LYS A 29 5.36 3.02 7.83
CA LYS A 29 6.52 2.19 7.43
C LYS A 29 6.40 0.70 7.80
N LYS A 30 5.83 0.41 8.98
CA LYS A 30 5.69 -0.94 9.55
C LYS A 30 4.25 -1.40 9.80
N LYS A 31 3.26 -0.56 9.47
CA LYS A 31 1.84 -0.84 9.75
C LYS A 31 0.99 -0.40 8.57
N THR A 32 0.11 -1.27 8.14
CA THR A 32 -0.85 -0.99 7.08
C THR A 32 -2.25 -1.25 7.62
N PHE A 33 -3.14 -0.28 7.42
CA PHE A 33 -4.55 -0.39 7.73
C PHE A 33 -5.35 0.05 6.52
N VAL A 34 -6.36 -0.73 6.17
CA VAL A 34 -7.32 -0.39 5.12
C VAL A 34 -8.70 -0.48 5.75
N THR A 35 -9.48 0.60 5.65
CA THR A 35 -10.78 0.70 6.30
C THR A 35 -11.76 1.37 5.36
N VAL A 36 -12.95 0.80 5.26
CA VAL A 36 -14.07 1.31 4.47
C VAL A 36 -15.09 1.89 5.42
N THR A 37 -15.53 3.10 5.14
CA THR A 37 -16.44 3.87 5.97
C THR A 37 -17.53 4.53 5.13
N ASP A 38 -18.59 4.93 5.83
CA ASP A 38 -19.60 5.86 5.29
C ASP A 38 -19.07 7.29 5.23
N ALA A 39 -19.84 8.19 4.61
CA ALA A 39 -19.56 9.64 4.62
C ALA A 39 -19.46 10.22 6.04
N ARG A 40 -20.27 9.69 6.97
CA ARG A 40 -20.25 10.07 8.39
C ARG A 40 -19.09 9.47 9.18
N GLY A 41 -18.22 8.66 8.56
CA GLY A 41 -17.07 8.03 9.22
C GLY A 41 -17.37 6.71 9.95
N ASN A 42 -18.60 6.19 9.87
CA ASN A 42 -18.93 4.89 10.45
C ASN A 42 -18.20 3.76 9.73
N LYS A 43 -17.54 2.87 10.47
CA LYS A 43 -16.77 1.75 9.91
C LYS A 43 -17.70 0.64 9.42
N LYS A 44 -17.60 0.32 8.13
CA LYS A 44 -18.30 -0.82 7.50
C LYS A 44 -17.45 -2.09 7.54
N THR A 45 -16.26 -2.02 6.95
CA THR A 45 -15.31 -3.14 6.92
C THR A 45 -13.89 -2.60 7.01
N GLY A 46 -12.94 -3.43 7.42
CA GLY A 46 -11.54 -3.05 7.42
C GLY A 46 -10.66 -4.12 8.01
N ALA A 47 -9.41 -4.12 7.57
CA ALA A 47 -8.40 -5.04 8.05
C ALA A 47 -7.08 -4.30 8.24
N SER A 48 -6.27 -4.85 9.15
CA SER A 48 -4.86 -4.52 9.23
C SER A 48 -4.05 -5.68 8.65
N ALA A 49 -2.82 -5.40 8.27
CA ALA A 49 -1.91 -6.46 7.83
C ALA A 49 -1.63 -7.53 8.90
N GLY A 50 -1.99 -7.30 10.17
CA GLY A 50 -1.86 -8.31 11.24
C GLY A 50 -3.12 -9.12 11.48
N CYS A 51 -4.25 -8.72 10.89
CA CYS A 51 -5.52 -9.45 10.98
C CYS A 51 -5.54 -10.68 10.07
N LEU A 52 -4.74 -10.66 9.00
CA LEU A 52 -4.57 -11.80 8.10
C LEU A 52 -3.66 -12.84 8.76
N GLU A 53 -4.14 -14.08 8.86
CA GLU A 53 -3.41 -15.21 9.45
C GLU A 53 -2.04 -15.41 8.81
N GLU A 54 -1.98 -15.39 7.48
CA GLU A 54 -0.75 -15.53 6.68
C GLU A 54 0.30 -14.42 6.90
N ARG A 55 -0.11 -13.31 7.51
CA ARG A 55 0.70 -12.08 7.65
C ARG A 55 0.98 -11.73 9.09
N LYS A 56 0.71 -12.62 10.05
CA LYS A 56 1.07 -12.42 11.46
C LYS A 56 2.60 -12.34 11.66
N GLY A 57 3.01 -11.78 12.80
CA GLY A 57 4.44 -11.65 13.16
C GLY A 57 5.24 -10.71 12.25
N ARG A 58 6.43 -11.16 11.81
CA ARG A 58 7.38 -10.40 10.97
C ARG A 58 6.90 -10.20 9.54
N SER A 59 6.07 -11.12 9.03
CA SER A 59 5.50 -11.10 7.67
C SER A 59 4.67 -9.84 7.41
N ARG A 60 4.03 -9.28 8.44
CA ARG A 60 3.29 -8.00 8.39
C ARG A 60 4.10 -6.81 7.88
N LEU A 61 5.43 -6.84 8.06
CA LEU A 61 6.33 -5.76 7.63
C LEU A 61 6.63 -5.82 6.12
N SER A 62 6.32 -6.94 5.47
CA SER A 62 6.54 -7.12 4.04
C SER A 62 5.76 -6.09 3.22
N ARG A 63 6.32 -5.74 2.06
CA ARG A 63 5.62 -4.90 1.08
C ARG A 63 4.31 -5.53 0.64
N TYR A 64 4.33 -6.84 0.37
CA TYR A 64 3.18 -7.59 -0.12
C TYR A 64 2.06 -7.69 0.92
N ALA A 65 2.37 -7.62 2.22
CA ALA A 65 1.34 -7.64 3.26
C ALA A 65 0.34 -6.49 3.11
N ALA A 66 0.78 -5.32 2.62
CA ALA A 66 -0.11 -4.19 2.35
C ALA A 66 -1.05 -4.46 1.16
N GLU A 67 -0.54 -5.10 0.12
CA GLU A 67 -1.26 -5.46 -1.10
C GLU A 67 -2.34 -6.51 -0.77
N ALA A 68 -1.97 -7.58 -0.07
CA ALA A 68 -2.90 -8.61 0.40
C ALA A 68 -3.99 -8.06 1.34
N THR A 69 -3.66 -7.10 2.21
CA THR A 69 -4.67 -6.44 3.08
C THR A 69 -5.67 -5.64 2.27
N ALA A 70 -5.19 -4.88 1.29
CA ALA A 70 -6.05 -4.11 0.41
C ALA A 70 -6.97 -5.02 -0.41
N GLU A 71 -6.44 -6.10 -0.95
CA GLU A 71 -7.21 -7.08 -1.72
C GLU A 71 -8.30 -7.74 -0.87
N HIS A 72 -7.96 -8.20 0.33
CA HIS A 72 -8.92 -8.79 1.27
C HIS A 72 -10.07 -7.82 1.61
N VAL A 73 -9.75 -6.55 1.90
CA VAL A 73 -10.77 -5.53 2.17
C VAL A 73 -11.59 -5.19 0.92
N GLY A 74 -10.98 -5.19 -0.27
CA GLY A 74 -11.67 -5.04 -1.54
C GLY A 74 -12.71 -6.15 -1.76
N ARG A 75 -12.35 -7.41 -1.49
CA ARG A 75 -13.28 -8.55 -1.56
C ARG A 75 -14.41 -8.42 -0.53
N SER A 76 -14.11 -8.01 0.70
CA SER A 76 -15.12 -7.78 1.73
C SER A 76 -16.08 -6.64 1.36
N ALA A 77 -15.56 -5.54 0.80
CA ALA A 77 -16.35 -4.43 0.29
C ALA A 77 -17.29 -4.83 -0.85
N ARG A 78 -16.82 -5.70 -1.77
CA ARG A 78 -17.65 -6.28 -2.84
C ARG A 78 -18.82 -7.09 -2.27
N LYS A 79 -18.57 -7.93 -1.27
CA LYS A 79 -19.63 -8.72 -0.58
C LYS A 79 -20.70 -7.84 0.07
N MET A 80 -20.34 -6.63 0.50
CA MET A 80 -21.28 -5.66 1.08
C MET A 80 -22.08 -4.87 0.02
N GLY A 81 -21.87 -5.10 -1.27
CA GLY A 81 -22.64 -4.45 -2.34
C GLY A 81 -22.33 -2.96 -2.55
N LEU A 82 -21.14 -2.51 -2.15
CA LEU A 82 -20.70 -1.14 -2.44
C LEU A 82 -20.57 -0.96 -3.96
N LYS A 83 -20.92 0.23 -4.47
CA LYS A 83 -20.88 0.53 -5.92
C LYS A 83 -19.77 1.52 -6.27
N SER A 84 -19.74 2.63 -5.55
CA SER A 84 -18.82 3.73 -5.81
C SER A 84 -18.09 4.08 -4.53
N VAL A 85 -16.76 4.20 -4.65
CA VAL A 85 -15.91 4.56 -3.54
C VAL A 85 -14.95 5.68 -3.87
N VAL A 86 -14.55 6.31 -2.79
CA VAL A 86 -13.56 7.36 -2.72
C VAL A 86 -12.35 6.82 -1.98
N MET A 87 -11.15 6.97 -2.52
CA MET A 87 -9.94 6.57 -1.79
C MET A 87 -9.24 7.78 -1.16
N LYS A 88 -9.10 7.77 0.17
CA LYS A 88 -8.29 8.72 0.95
C LYS A 88 -7.04 7.97 1.44
N VAL A 89 -5.88 8.27 0.86
CA VAL A 89 -4.59 7.62 1.17
C VAL A 89 -3.77 8.51 2.11
N LYS A 90 -3.32 7.96 3.23
CA LYS A 90 -2.47 8.65 4.21
C LYS A 90 -1.19 7.86 4.43
N GLY A 91 -0.02 8.48 4.33
CA GLY A 91 1.20 7.78 4.71
C GLY A 91 2.52 8.40 4.29
N SER A 92 3.54 8.19 5.14
CA SER A 92 4.95 8.57 4.95
C SER A 92 5.71 7.55 4.08
N THR A 93 5.04 6.93 3.11
CA THR A 93 5.61 5.87 2.26
C THR A 93 5.68 6.29 0.81
N PHE A 94 6.70 5.78 0.11
CA PHE A 94 6.95 6.09 -1.30
C PHE A 94 5.73 5.81 -2.20
N PHE A 95 5.53 6.65 -3.22
CA PHE A 95 4.39 6.61 -4.12
C PHE A 95 4.16 5.22 -4.74
N ARG A 96 5.23 4.52 -5.13
CA ARG A 96 5.18 3.15 -5.66
C ARG A 96 4.45 2.15 -4.75
N LYS A 97 4.52 2.33 -3.42
CA LYS A 97 3.77 1.49 -2.47
C LYS A 97 2.29 1.89 -2.45
N LYS A 98 1.97 3.18 -2.44
CA LYS A 98 0.59 3.69 -2.51
C LYS A 98 -0.11 3.18 -3.76
N LYS A 99 0.51 3.32 -4.94
CA LYS A 99 -0.01 2.85 -6.23
C LYS A 99 -0.36 1.35 -6.20
N LYS A 100 0.55 0.50 -5.73
CA LYS A 100 0.30 -0.95 -5.67
C LYS A 100 -0.88 -1.29 -4.76
N VAL A 101 -0.98 -0.67 -3.59
CA VAL A 101 -2.10 -0.90 -2.66
C VAL A 101 -3.44 -0.48 -3.25
N ILE A 102 -3.48 0.64 -3.97
CA ILE A 102 -4.69 1.10 -4.68
C ILE A 102 -5.11 0.08 -5.75
N LEU A 103 -4.14 -0.40 -6.54
CA LEU A 103 -4.39 -1.40 -7.58
C LEU A 103 -4.88 -2.72 -6.98
N SER A 104 -4.22 -3.25 -5.96
CA SER A 104 -4.65 -4.48 -5.28
C SER A 104 -6.03 -4.37 -4.63
N TRP A 105 -6.38 -3.19 -4.11
CA TRP A 105 -7.73 -2.94 -3.61
C TRP A 105 -8.77 -3.00 -4.74
N ARG A 106 -8.47 -2.35 -5.87
CA ARG A 106 -9.32 -2.38 -7.08
C ARG A 106 -9.49 -3.81 -7.61
N GLU A 107 -8.42 -4.59 -7.66
CA GLU A 107 -8.43 -5.99 -8.08
C GLU A 107 -9.36 -6.82 -7.18
N GLY A 108 -9.19 -6.72 -5.86
CA GLY A 108 -10.05 -7.40 -4.90
C GLY A 108 -11.53 -7.00 -4.99
N PHE A 109 -11.82 -5.76 -5.40
CA PHE A 109 -13.19 -5.27 -5.57
C PHE A 109 -13.85 -5.72 -6.88
N ARG A 110 -13.13 -5.67 -8.02
CA ARG A 110 -13.69 -6.06 -9.33
C ARG A 110 -14.06 -7.54 -9.34
N GLY A 111 -13.19 -8.39 -8.79
CA GLY A 111 -13.27 -9.84 -8.90
C GLY A 111 -13.29 -10.35 -10.34
N GLU A 112 -13.49 -11.65 -10.52
CA GLU A 112 -13.60 -12.28 -11.83
C GLU A 112 -14.99 -11.97 -12.44
N GLY A 113 -15.03 -11.32 -13.60
CA GLY A 113 -16.24 -11.20 -14.42
C GLY A 113 -17.01 -9.86 -14.39
N VAL A 114 -16.57 -8.83 -13.65
CA VAL A 114 -17.22 -7.51 -13.70
C VAL A 114 -16.56 -6.63 -14.78
N GLY A 115 -17.40 -6.07 -15.66
CA GLY A 115 -17.00 -5.18 -16.76
C GLY A 115 -16.11 -4.01 -16.35
N ASP A 116 -15.55 -3.30 -17.33
CA ASP A 116 -14.43 -2.37 -17.22
C ASP A 116 -14.65 -1.11 -16.35
N GLN A 117 -15.78 -1.03 -15.65
CA GLN A 117 -16.16 0.07 -14.77
C GLN A 117 -15.23 0.09 -13.54
N SER A 118 -14.46 1.17 -13.38
CA SER A 118 -13.67 1.40 -12.17
C SER A 118 -14.58 1.78 -11.00
N PRO A 119 -14.56 1.06 -9.87
CA PRO A 119 -15.36 1.40 -8.70
C PRO A 119 -14.84 2.64 -7.94
N ILE A 120 -13.59 3.03 -8.22
CA ILE A 120 -12.93 4.17 -7.59
C ILE A 120 -13.28 5.42 -8.40
N MET A 121 -13.97 6.37 -7.78
CA MET A 121 -14.30 7.67 -8.38
C MET A 121 -13.11 8.63 -8.35
N TYR A 122 -12.49 8.77 -7.18
CA TYR A 122 -11.37 9.69 -6.99
C TYR A 122 -10.38 9.17 -5.93
N ILE A 123 -9.14 9.62 -6.04
CA ILE A 123 -8.05 9.28 -5.13
C ILE A 123 -7.46 10.60 -4.59
N HIS A 124 -7.54 10.81 -3.28
CA HIS A 124 -6.83 11.90 -2.61
C HIS A 124 -5.73 11.40 -1.70
N ASP A 125 -4.58 12.08 -1.73
CA ASP A 125 -3.53 11.91 -0.73
C ASP A 125 -3.74 12.90 0.41
N VAL A 126 -4.16 12.39 1.57
CA VAL A 126 -4.43 13.16 2.80
C VAL A 126 -3.27 13.06 3.79
N THR A 127 -2.04 12.94 3.27
CA THR A 127 -0.83 12.89 4.10
C THR A 127 -0.54 14.27 4.68
N GLN A 128 -0.94 14.47 5.93
CA GLN A 128 -0.71 15.71 6.68
C GLN A 128 0.79 16.00 6.87
N LEU A 129 1.17 17.24 6.57
CA LEU A 129 2.47 17.81 6.91
C LEU A 129 2.33 18.59 8.24
N SER A 130 3.32 18.45 9.12
CA SER A 130 3.35 19.21 10.37
C SER A 130 3.91 20.61 10.11
N HIS A 131 3.17 21.66 10.44
CA HIS A 131 3.66 23.04 10.43
C HIS A 131 4.55 23.28 11.66
N ASN A 132 5.82 22.85 11.58
CA ASN A 132 6.84 23.03 12.63
C ASN A 132 6.37 22.70 14.06
N GLY A 133 5.62 21.60 14.21
CA GLY A 133 5.02 21.18 15.48
C GLY A 133 6.02 20.52 16.45
N CYS A 134 5.60 19.45 17.12
CA CYS A 134 6.38 18.83 18.19
C CYS A 134 7.78 18.37 17.75
N ARG A 135 8.76 18.54 18.65
CA ARG A 135 10.13 18.04 18.47
C ARG A 135 10.13 16.52 18.23
N LEU A 136 10.78 16.08 17.15
CA LEU A 136 10.91 14.66 16.84
C LEU A 136 11.68 13.91 17.93
N PRO A 137 11.28 12.66 18.26
CA PRO A 137 11.99 11.85 19.24
C PRO A 137 13.42 11.56 18.80
N LYS A 138 14.33 11.41 19.77
CA LYS A 138 15.74 11.09 19.53
C LYS A 138 15.87 9.84 18.65
N LYS A 139 16.65 9.93 17.57
CA LYS A 139 16.90 8.79 16.68
C LYS A 139 17.60 7.68 17.45
N ARG A 140 17.11 6.45 17.32
CA ARG A 140 17.75 5.27 17.90
C ARG A 140 19.19 5.15 17.36
N ARG A 141 20.15 4.92 18.25
CA ARG A 141 21.52 4.55 17.84
C ARG A 141 21.45 3.21 17.10
N VAL A 142 21.80 3.21 15.82
CA VAL A 142 21.87 2.00 15.00
C VAL A 142 23.33 1.56 15.04
N GLN A 143 23.63 0.39 15.63
CA GLN A 143 24.90 -0.27 15.37
C GLN A 143 24.96 -0.53 13.87
N ARG A 144 25.93 0.10 13.19
CA ARG A 144 26.23 -0.26 11.80
C ARG A 144 26.82 -1.67 11.88
N VAL A 145 26.07 -2.67 11.45
CA VAL A 145 26.67 -3.95 11.09
C VAL A 145 27.58 -3.66 9.89
N PRO A 146 28.86 -4.07 9.90
CA PRO A 146 29.73 -3.90 8.75
C PRO A 146 29.07 -4.61 7.57
N THR A 147 28.79 -3.88 6.48
CA THR A 147 28.40 -4.53 5.23
C THR A 147 29.61 -5.31 4.73
N PRO A 148 29.51 -6.63 4.48
CA PRO A 148 30.60 -7.35 3.86
C PRO A 148 30.89 -6.73 2.49
N ASN A 149 32.15 -6.35 2.24
CA ASN A 149 32.61 -5.85 0.95
C ASN A 149 32.40 -6.94 -0.10
N LEU A 150 31.36 -6.80 -0.93
CA LEU A 150 31.24 -7.53 -2.19
C LEU A 150 32.20 -6.89 -3.19
N ASN A 151 33.47 -7.27 -3.10
CA ASN A 151 34.42 -7.08 -4.20
C ASN A 151 33.99 -8.03 -5.32
N LEU A 152 33.19 -7.51 -6.25
CA LEU A 152 32.96 -8.11 -7.56
C LEU A 152 34.30 -8.06 -8.32
N THR A 153 35.11 -9.10 -8.19
CA THR A 153 36.21 -9.31 -9.12
C THR A 153 35.61 -9.77 -10.43
N SER A 154 35.62 -8.90 -11.43
CA SER A 154 35.36 -9.28 -12.82
C SER A 154 36.48 -10.21 -13.27
N LYS A 155 36.28 -11.52 -13.15
CA LYS A 155 37.09 -12.48 -13.89
C LYS A 155 36.64 -12.45 -15.35
N ASN A 156 37.21 -11.51 -16.10
CA ASN A 156 37.45 -11.69 -17.52
C ASN A 156 38.43 -12.86 -17.67
N SER A 157 37.98 -13.95 -18.29
CA SER A 157 38.88 -14.92 -18.89
C SER A 157 38.17 -15.52 -20.11
N GLY A 158 38.25 -14.81 -21.23
CA GLY A 158 38.22 -15.45 -22.53
C GLY A 158 39.65 -15.92 -22.86
N THR A 159 39.80 -17.18 -23.27
CA THR A 159 40.58 -17.67 -24.42
C THR A 159 40.68 -19.20 -24.39
N ASN A 160 39.98 -19.85 -25.34
CA ASN A 160 40.40 -20.87 -26.33
C ASN A 160 41.52 -21.92 -26.06
N LEU A 161 41.26 -23.12 -26.63
CA LEU A 161 42.18 -24.23 -27.04
C LEU A 161 42.77 -25.06 -25.88
N THR A 162 42.87 -26.40 -25.89
CA THR A 162 43.22 -27.38 -26.94
C THR A 162 42.76 -28.81 -26.55
N MET A 163 42.68 -29.68 -27.56
CA MET A 163 42.50 -31.13 -27.53
C MET A 163 43.54 -31.89 -26.67
N GLY A 164 43.14 -33.00 -26.04
CA GLY A 164 44.08 -33.95 -25.42
C GLY A 164 43.43 -35.29 -25.04
N LYS A 165 43.87 -36.37 -25.71
CA LYS A 165 43.46 -37.77 -25.60
C LYS A 165 43.84 -38.46 -24.27
N GLY A 166 43.06 -39.51 -23.92
CA GLY A 166 43.49 -40.71 -23.18
C GLY A 166 43.34 -40.64 -21.66
N ARG A 167 43.18 -41.73 -20.89
CA ARG A 167 43.01 -43.18 -21.10
C ARG A 167 42.78 -43.75 -19.68
N LEU A 168 41.89 -44.75 -19.56
CA LEU A 168 41.77 -45.84 -18.55
C LEU A 168 42.09 -45.53 -17.07
N ASP A 169 41.11 -45.77 -16.18
CA ASP A 169 40.99 -46.99 -15.36
C ASP A 169 39.53 -47.16 -14.89
#